data_AF-A0A7S0Z1A6-F1
#
_entry.id   AF-A0A7S0Z1A6-F1
#
_cell.length_a   1.000
_cell.length_b   1.000
_cell.length_c   1.000
_cell.angle_alpha   90.00
_cell.angle_beta   90.00
_cell.angle_gamma   90.00
#
_symmetry.space_group_name_H-M   'P 1'
#
loop_
_entity.id
_entity.type
_entity.pdbx_description
1 polymer ?
#
loop_
_entity_poly.entity_id
_entity_poly.type
_entity_poly.pdbx_seq_one_letter_code
_entity_poly.pdbx_strand_id
1 'polypeptide(L)'
;GCLGCRRGGAQARPLALLVQALPLGLMYPVRRIATWLVFVAVWLWIQNQSALGLGRLEALVAALAFERVAAEVALPLLSILVKWLVIGRYREGTHRLWSSYYLRWWLVDQAILLCGRGAFRHSQLGLRVYLRLMGASVGAGARFHQRSRVAEFDLVSIGEGCLVDDVAVRAFCLEGAKMSLHRVHLGARSCLCTKVSVAPGASVPRGACLGPLSSTYGVLTEEAPESNRRYCTQAFPDPPLPWRLLGHIILLLCWAACQAPLLLVLRLMCLQPWYRPVLSGYSDVLLWFLTPERVGYYVALRVVRACVQPIVRLLCGVAVKRLVVGRFRPGPRGGGGGGGLL
;
A
#
# COMPACT_ATOMS: atom_id res chain seq x y z
N GLY A 1 -4.03 42.40 -2.38
CA GLY A 1 -4.64 42.60 -3.71
C GLY A 1 -3.85 41.84 -4.74
N CYS A 2 -4.52 41.05 -5.58
CA CYS A 2 -4.06 40.60 -6.90
C CYS A 2 -5.29 40.20 -7.72
N LEU A 3 -6.02 41.24 -8.17
CA LEU A 3 -6.95 41.13 -9.29
C LEU A 3 -6.14 40.87 -10.56
N GLY A 4 -6.11 39.61 -10.99
CA GLY A 4 -5.33 39.20 -12.15
C GLY A 4 -5.63 37.80 -12.67
N CYS A 5 -6.80 37.22 -12.36
CA CYS A 5 -7.26 35.99 -13.01
C CYS A 5 -7.71 36.28 -14.45
N ARG A 6 -6.74 36.56 -15.35
CA ARG A 6 -6.99 36.55 -16.79
C ARG A 6 -7.24 35.12 -17.25
N ARG A 7 -8.49 34.88 -17.63
CA ARG A 7 -9.01 33.92 -18.62
C ARG A 7 -7.92 33.07 -19.29
N GLY A 8 -7.80 31.84 -18.82
CA GLY A 8 -7.07 30.75 -19.48
C GLY A 8 -7.75 29.45 -19.10
N GLY A 9 -9.03 29.32 -19.44
CA GLY A 9 -9.75 28.07 -19.24
C GLY A 9 -8.98 26.97 -19.95
N ALA A 10 -8.39 26.06 -19.18
CA ALA A 10 -7.77 24.87 -19.73
C ALA A 10 -8.87 24.00 -20.31
N GLN A 11 -9.25 24.27 -21.56
CA GLN A 11 -10.11 23.39 -22.34
C GLN A 11 -9.46 22.01 -22.32
N ALA A 12 -10.12 21.08 -21.63
CA ALA A 12 -9.72 19.69 -21.62
C ALA A 12 -9.82 19.18 -23.05
N ARG A 13 -8.67 18.98 -23.69
CA ARG A 13 -8.63 18.37 -25.03
C ARG A 13 -9.24 16.96 -24.90
N PRO A 14 -10.16 16.54 -25.78
CA PRO A 14 -10.82 15.23 -25.66
C PRO A 14 -9.82 14.06 -25.63
N LEU A 15 -8.70 14.20 -26.35
CA LEU A 15 -7.59 13.24 -26.30
C LEU A 15 -6.96 13.11 -24.90
N ALA A 16 -6.88 14.20 -24.14
CA ALA A 16 -6.32 14.18 -22.80
C ALA A 16 -7.27 13.51 -21.80
N LEU A 17 -8.58 13.63 -22.02
CA LEU A 17 -9.60 12.88 -21.28
C LEU A 17 -9.56 11.37 -21.63
N LEU A 18 -9.34 11.01 -22.89
CA LEU A 18 -9.16 9.61 -23.30
C LEU A 18 -7.92 8.98 -22.66
N VAL A 19 -6.79 9.71 -22.63
CA VAL A 19 -5.58 9.25 -21.93
C VAL A 19 -5.85 9.09 -20.43
N GLN A 20 -6.69 9.94 -19.84
CA GLN A 20 -7.11 9.77 -18.44
C GLN A 20 -8.08 8.62 -18.20
N ALA A 21 -8.89 8.26 -19.19
CA ALA A 21 -9.75 7.08 -19.10
C ALA A 21 -8.94 5.78 -19.22
N LEU A 22 -7.77 5.81 -19.87
CA LEU A 22 -6.99 4.62 -20.22
C LEU A 22 -6.55 3.79 -18.99
N PRO A 23 -6.02 4.34 -17.89
CA PRO A 23 -5.76 3.56 -16.67
C PRO A 23 -6.98 2.92 -16.03
N LEU A 24 -8.12 3.61 -16.03
CA LEU A 24 -9.35 3.07 -15.46
C LEU A 24 -9.96 1.98 -16.34
N GLY A 25 -9.92 2.16 -17.67
CA GLY A 25 -10.50 1.25 -18.65
C GLY A 25 -9.59 0.09 -19.08
N LEU A 26 -8.26 0.26 -19.04
CA LEU A 26 -7.29 -0.71 -19.56
C LEU A 26 -6.37 -1.28 -18.48
N MET A 27 -5.75 -0.44 -17.64
CA MET A 27 -4.72 -0.94 -16.72
C MET A 27 -5.31 -1.86 -15.65
N TYR A 28 -6.47 -1.51 -15.10
CA TYR A 28 -7.16 -2.37 -14.12
C TYR A 28 -7.53 -3.76 -14.68
N PRO A 29 -8.24 -3.88 -15.82
CA PRO A 29 -8.54 -5.20 -16.38
C PRO A 29 -7.28 -5.93 -16.86
N VAL A 30 -6.30 -5.26 -17.46
CA VAL A 30 -5.03 -5.90 -17.86
C VAL A 30 -4.34 -6.51 -16.66
N ARG A 31 -4.21 -5.77 -15.54
CA ARG A 31 -3.63 -6.31 -14.31
C ARG A 31 -4.42 -7.53 -13.84
N ARG A 32 -5.75 -7.43 -13.81
CA ARG A 32 -6.62 -8.52 -13.33
C ARG A 32 -6.53 -9.77 -14.20
N ILE A 33 -6.52 -9.60 -15.52
CA ILE A 33 -6.35 -10.69 -16.50
C ILE A 33 -4.98 -11.32 -16.32
N ALA A 34 -3.91 -10.51 -16.24
CA ALA A 34 -2.55 -11.02 -16.06
C ALA A 34 -2.41 -11.84 -14.77
N THR A 35 -2.91 -11.34 -13.63
CA THR A 35 -2.90 -12.10 -12.36
C THR A 35 -3.71 -13.40 -12.45
N TRP A 36 -4.83 -13.37 -13.17
CA TRP A 36 -5.68 -14.54 -13.34
C TRP A 36 -5.03 -15.60 -14.26
N LEU A 37 -4.37 -15.18 -15.34
CA LEU A 37 -3.63 -16.08 -16.22
C LEU A 37 -2.48 -16.77 -15.49
N VAL A 38 -1.71 -16.02 -14.67
CA VAL A 38 -0.65 -16.59 -13.83
C VAL A 38 -1.23 -17.62 -12.86
N PHE A 39 -2.33 -17.28 -12.18
CA PHE A 39 -3.02 -18.21 -11.29
C PHE A 39 -3.43 -19.51 -12.01
N VAL A 40 -4.07 -19.42 -13.18
CA VAL A 40 -4.52 -20.61 -13.93
C VAL A 40 -3.34 -21.44 -14.41
N ALA A 41 -2.29 -20.79 -14.93
CA ALA A 41 -1.08 -21.49 -15.39
C ALA A 41 -0.42 -22.29 -14.26
N VAL A 42 -0.29 -21.67 -13.07
CA VAL A 42 0.29 -22.33 -11.89
C VAL A 42 -0.63 -23.45 -11.40
N TRP A 43 -1.94 -23.25 -11.38
CA TRP A 43 -2.87 -24.27 -10.93
C TRP A 43 -2.87 -25.52 -11.83
N LEU A 44 -2.85 -25.32 -13.15
CA LEU A 44 -2.70 -26.40 -14.13
C LEU A 44 -1.36 -27.11 -13.98
N TRP A 45 -0.28 -26.35 -13.77
CA TRP A 45 1.05 -26.91 -13.54
C TRP A 45 1.07 -27.80 -12.29
N ILE A 46 0.54 -27.35 -11.16
CA ILE A 46 0.49 -28.14 -9.92
C ILE A 46 -0.37 -29.40 -10.11
N GLN A 47 -1.53 -29.30 -10.76
CA GLN A 47 -2.41 -30.45 -10.97
C GLN A 47 -1.83 -31.51 -11.91
N ASN A 48 -1.03 -31.10 -12.90
CA ASN A 48 -0.38 -32.03 -13.81
C ASN A 48 0.83 -32.74 -13.17
N GLN A 49 1.30 -32.27 -12.01
CA GLN A 49 2.39 -32.89 -11.26
C GLN A 49 1.82 -33.92 -10.28
N SER A 50 1.58 -35.14 -10.79
CA SER A 50 1.11 -36.28 -9.98
C SER A 50 2.03 -36.63 -8.81
N ALA A 51 3.32 -36.29 -8.90
CA ALA A 51 4.32 -36.51 -7.85
C ALA A 51 4.05 -35.73 -6.56
N LEU A 52 3.29 -34.62 -6.61
CA LEU A 52 3.00 -33.81 -5.43
C LEU A 52 1.90 -34.42 -4.53
N GLY A 53 1.12 -35.38 -5.04
CA GLY A 53 0.02 -36.01 -4.29
C GLY A 53 -1.05 -35.05 -3.77
N LEU A 54 -1.07 -33.79 -4.27
CA LEU A 54 -1.98 -32.76 -3.81
C LEU A 54 -3.35 -32.96 -4.42
N GLY A 55 -4.39 -32.88 -3.58
CA GLY A 55 -5.76 -32.80 -4.04
C GLY A 55 -6.06 -31.45 -4.73
N ARG A 56 -7.26 -31.36 -5.32
CA ARG A 56 -7.69 -30.16 -6.06
C ARG A 56 -7.73 -28.91 -5.20
N LEU A 57 -8.08 -29.04 -3.91
CA LEU A 57 -8.16 -27.91 -2.98
C LEU A 57 -6.77 -27.37 -2.66
N GLU A 58 -5.83 -28.26 -2.34
CA GLU A 58 -4.46 -27.93 -1.97
C GLU A 58 -3.75 -27.26 -3.15
N ALA A 59 -3.92 -27.80 -4.36
CA ALA A 59 -3.41 -27.19 -5.58
C ALA A 59 -4.00 -25.80 -5.83
N LEU A 60 -5.31 -25.61 -5.59
CA LEU A 60 -5.97 -24.31 -5.76
C LEU A 60 -5.46 -23.29 -4.74
N VAL A 61 -5.34 -23.68 -3.47
CA VAL A 61 -4.83 -22.81 -2.40
C VAL A 61 -3.36 -22.45 -2.65
N ALA A 62 -2.54 -23.41 -3.06
CA ALA A 62 -1.14 -23.18 -3.41
C ALA A 62 -1.00 -22.22 -4.60
N ALA A 63 -1.80 -22.39 -5.65
CA ALA A 63 -1.81 -21.48 -6.80
C ALA A 63 -2.25 -20.06 -6.42
N LEU A 64 -3.28 -19.92 -5.56
CA LEU A 64 -3.68 -18.61 -5.02
C LEU A 64 -2.60 -17.97 -4.16
N ALA A 65 -1.92 -18.74 -3.31
CA ALA A 65 -0.83 -18.24 -2.48
C ALA A 65 0.35 -17.78 -3.34
N PHE A 66 0.72 -18.57 -4.35
CA PHE A 66 1.77 -18.24 -5.29
C PHE A 66 1.45 -16.96 -6.06
N GLU A 67 0.23 -16.82 -6.61
CA GLU A 67 -0.21 -15.60 -7.30
C GLU A 67 -0.03 -14.36 -6.43
N ARG A 68 -0.42 -14.44 -5.14
CA ARG A 68 -0.29 -13.30 -4.22
C ARG A 68 1.16 -12.93 -3.95
N VAL A 69 2.01 -13.91 -3.70
CA VAL A 69 3.44 -13.66 -3.46
C VAL A 69 4.10 -13.10 -4.72
N ALA A 70 3.80 -13.68 -5.87
CA ALA A 70 4.30 -13.21 -7.16
C ALA A 70 3.84 -11.77 -7.43
N ALA A 71 2.56 -11.44 -7.18
CA ALA A 71 2.05 -10.09 -7.35
C ALA A 71 2.71 -9.07 -6.40
N GLU A 72 2.95 -9.45 -5.15
CA GLU A 72 3.64 -8.59 -4.17
C GLU A 72 5.09 -8.24 -4.58
N VAL A 73 5.74 -9.06 -5.41
CA VAL A 73 7.09 -8.79 -5.91
C VAL A 73 7.06 -8.16 -7.31
N ALA A 74 6.27 -8.70 -8.23
CA ALA A 74 6.27 -8.26 -9.64
C ALA A 74 5.65 -6.88 -9.82
N LEU A 75 4.54 -6.56 -9.13
CA LEU A 75 3.86 -5.28 -9.28
C LEU A 75 4.71 -4.07 -8.89
N PRO A 76 5.38 -4.02 -7.71
CA PRO A 76 6.22 -2.87 -7.39
C PRO A 76 7.40 -2.72 -8.35
N LEU A 77 7.99 -3.82 -8.84
CA LEU A 77 9.05 -3.78 -9.85
C LEU A 77 8.53 -3.21 -11.18
N LEU A 78 7.33 -3.61 -11.61
CA LEU A 78 6.66 -3.04 -12.77
C LEU A 78 6.42 -1.54 -12.58
N SER A 79 6.01 -1.09 -11.39
CA SER A 79 5.81 0.34 -11.10
C SER A 79 7.10 1.15 -11.23
N ILE A 80 8.23 0.59 -10.78
CA ILE A 80 9.56 1.20 -10.92
C ILE A 80 9.92 1.30 -12.39
N LEU A 81 9.76 0.20 -13.14
CA LEU A 81 10.03 0.16 -14.58
C LEU A 81 9.21 1.21 -15.35
N VAL A 82 7.88 1.26 -15.11
CA VAL A 82 6.98 2.21 -15.77
C VAL A 82 7.39 3.66 -15.47
N LYS A 83 7.75 3.97 -14.22
CA LYS A 83 8.25 5.32 -13.87
C LYS A 83 9.47 5.69 -14.70
N TRP A 84 10.47 4.82 -14.75
CA TRP A 84 11.72 5.11 -15.47
C TRP A 84 11.53 5.18 -16.99
N LEU A 85 10.62 4.38 -17.56
CA LEU A 85 10.32 4.40 -19.00
C LEU A 85 9.47 5.60 -19.43
N VAL A 86 8.45 5.98 -18.65
CA VAL A 86 7.47 6.99 -19.06
C VAL A 86 7.94 8.42 -18.75
N ILE A 87 8.47 8.65 -17.55
CA ILE A 87 8.87 10.00 -17.10
C ILE A 87 10.38 10.13 -16.85
N GLY A 88 11.06 9.04 -16.48
CA GLY A 88 12.47 9.07 -16.13
C GLY A 88 12.69 9.80 -14.81
N ARG A 89 13.29 11.00 -14.85
CA ARG A 89 13.48 11.87 -13.67
C ARG A 89 12.51 13.03 -13.67
N TYR A 90 11.77 13.23 -12.58
CA TYR A 90 10.93 14.41 -12.42
C TYR A 90 11.79 15.68 -12.44
N ARG A 91 11.38 16.67 -13.23
CA ARG A 91 11.98 18.01 -13.27
C ARG A 91 11.12 18.99 -12.49
N GLU A 92 11.78 19.86 -11.75
CA GLU A 92 11.17 21.01 -11.09
C GLU A 92 10.72 22.03 -12.13
N GLY A 93 9.56 22.65 -11.91
CA GLY A 93 9.01 23.65 -12.80
C GLY A 93 7.48 23.61 -12.90
N THR A 94 6.96 24.54 -13.70
CA THR A 94 5.52 24.74 -13.88
C THR A 94 5.10 24.26 -15.26
N HIS A 95 4.24 23.25 -15.30
CA HIS A 95 3.70 22.64 -16.51
C HIS A 95 2.22 22.97 -16.66
N ARG A 96 1.75 23.19 -17.89
CA ARG A 96 0.31 23.41 -18.13
C ARG A 96 -0.47 22.12 -17.85
N LEU A 97 -1.68 22.25 -17.31
CA LEU A 97 -2.62 21.13 -17.21
C LEU A 97 -2.89 20.58 -18.61
N TRP A 98 -2.99 19.25 -18.73
CA TRP A 98 -3.16 18.53 -20.02
C TRP A 98 -1.98 18.60 -20.99
N SER A 99 -0.82 19.11 -20.57
CA SER A 99 0.41 18.96 -21.35
C SER A 99 0.85 17.48 -21.43
N SER A 100 1.67 17.14 -22.43
CA SER A 100 2.27 15.79 -22.53
C SER A 100 2.96 15.37 -21.24
N TYR A 101 3.67 16.31 -20.58
CA TYR A 101 4.34 16.05 -19.33
C TYR A 101 3.37 15.75 -18.17
N TYR A 102 2.26 16.49 -18.08
CA TYR A 102 1.20 16.20 -17.11
C TYR A 102 0.59 14.81 -17.33
N LEU A 103 0.32 14.44 -18.58
CA LEU A 103 -0.22 13.10 -18.91
C LEU A 103 0.76 11.97 -18.56
N ARG A 104 2.07 12.16 -18.81
CA ARG A 104 3.11 11.22 -18.39
C ARG A 104 3.18 11.07 -16.88
N TRP A 105 3.19 12.19 -16.15
CA TRP A 105 3.15 12.22 -14.68
C TRP A 105 1.92 11.48 -14.15
N TRP A 106 0.75 11.79 -14.70
CA TRP A 106 -0.52 11.19 -14.28
C TRP A 106 -0.57 9.68 -14.56
N LEU A 107 -0.08 9.23 -15.71
CA LEU A 107 0.00 7.80 -16.05
C LEU A 107 0.89 7.04 -15.05
N VAL A 108 2.04 7.60 -14.69
CA VAL A 108 2.95 7.01 -13.70
C VAL A 108 2.31 6.97 -12.31
N ASP A 109 1.63 8.05 -11.90
CA ASP A 109 0.91 8.11 -10.63
C ASP A 109 -0.17 7.00 -10.54
N GLN A 110 -0.96 6.82 -11.60
CA GLN A 110 -1.94 5.72 -11.68
C GLN A 110 -1.27 4.34 -11.66
N ALA A 111 -0.14 4.17 -12.34
CA ALA A 111 0.62 2.91 -12.33
C ALA A 111 1.10 2.56 -10.91
N ILE A 112 1.63 3.53 -10.18
CA ILE A 112 2.09 3.36 -8.79
C ILE A 112 0.91 3.04 -7.87
N LEU A 113 -0.22 3.73 -8.03
CA LEU A 113 -1.43 3.47 -7.24
C LEU A 113 -1.97 2.05 -7.48
N LEU A 114 -1.97 1.59 -8.73
CA LEU A 114 -2.49 0.28 -9.11
C LEU A 114 -1.57 -0.88 -8.70
N CYS A 115 -0.25 -0.70 -8.85
CA CYS A 115 0.75 -1.71 -8.51
C CYS A 115 1.04 -1.76 -7.01
N GLY A 116 1.01 -0.60 -6.35
CA GLY A 116 1.39 -0.43 -4.96
C GLY A 116 2.87 -0.70 -4.70
N ARG A 117 3.25 -0.67 -3.42
CA ARG A 117 4.63 -0.91 -2.96
C ARG A 117 4.96 -2.39 -2.76
N GLY A 118 3.96 -3.27 -2.86
CA GLY A 118 4.12 -4.71 -2.69
C GLY A 118 4.93 -5.11 -1.45
N ALA A 119 5.84 -6.06 -1.62
CA ALA A 119 6.70 -6.62 -0.59
C ALA A 119 7.54 -5.56 0.16
N PHE A 120 7.94 -4.48 -0.51
CA PHE A 120 8.77 -3.43 0.08
C PHE A 120 8.11 -2.74 1.27
N ARG A 121 6.78 -2.75 1.39
CA ARG A 121 6.04 -2.11 2.49
C ARG A 121 6.24 -2.82 3.84
N HIS A 122 6.69 -4.07 3.84
CA HIS A 122 6.75 -4.89 5.05
C HIS A 122 7.99 -4.62 5.91
N SER A 123 9.02 -3.95 5.37
CA SER A 123 10.23 -3.63 6.12
C SER A 123 10.67 -2.17 5.91
N GLN A 124 11.29 -1.59 6.94
CA GLN A 124 11.84 -0.23 6.87
C GLN A 124 12.98 -0.14 5.84
N LEU A 125 13.79 -1.19 5.74
CA LEU A 125 14.82 -1.31 4.70
C LEU A 125 14.19 -1.38 3.30
N GLY A 126 13.16 -2.20 3.12
CA GLY A 126 12.43 -2.32 1.86
C GLY A 126 11.83 -1.01 1.40
N LEU A 127 11.18 -0.25 2.30
CA LEU A 127 10.64 1.07 1.99
C LEU A 127 11.75 2.06 1.58
N ARG A 128 12.87 2.10 2.31
CA ARG A 128 14.01 2.95 1.95
C ARG A 128 14.59 2.60 0.58
N VAL A 129 14.77 1.31 0.30
CA VAL A 129 15.27 0.83 -1.00
C VAL A 129 14.29 1.19 -2.11
N TYR A 130 12.99 0.95 -1.92
CA TYR A 130 11.96 1.30 -2.89
C TYR A 130 11.95 2.79 -3.21
N LEU A 131 11.98 3.66 -2.19
CA LEU A 131 12.02 5.11 -2.39
C LEU A 131 13.27 5.56 -3.15
N ARG A 132 14.44 4.97 -2.85
CA ARG A 132 15.69 5.23 -3.58
C ARG A 132 15.64 4.73 -5.02
N LEU A 133 15.09 3.54 -5.28
CA LEU A 133 14.90 3.01 -6.63
C LEU A 133 13.95 3.87 -7.46
N MET A 134 12.96 4.50 -6.82
CA MET A 134 12.08 5.46 -7.47
C MET A 134 12.74 6.83 -7.69
N GLY A 135 13.90 7.09 -7.08
CA GLY A 135 14.71 8.29 -7.30
C GLY A 135 14.79 9.27 -6.11
N ALA A 136 14.12 8.98 -4.99
CA ALA A 136 14.20 9.83 -3.80
C ALA A 136 15.55 9.69 -3.09
N SER A 137 16.05 10.80 -2.55
CA SER A 137 17.19 10.77 -1.63
C SER A 137 16.69 10.43 -0.24
N VAL A 138 17.12 9.30 0.32
CA VAL A 138 16.68 8.85 1.65
C VAL A 138 17.89 8.54 2.52
N GLY A 139 18.04 9.28 3.62
CA GLY A 139 19.11 9.12 4.60
C GLY A 139 19.06 7.80 5.37
N ALA A 140 20.19 7.46 6.01
CA ALA A 140 20.25 6.32 6.91
C ALA A 140 19.32 6.52 8.12
N GLY A 141 18.87 5.44 8.75
CA GLY A 141 18.01 5.52 9.95
C GLY A 141 16.60 6.09 9.75
N ALA A 142 16.24 6.57 8.55
CA ALA A 142 14.88 7.05 8.29
C ALA A 142 13.83 5.93 8.48
N ARG A 143 12.73 6.25 9.17
CA ARG A 143 11.62 5.32 9.47
C ARG A 143 10.34 5.84 8.83
N PHE A 144 9.62 4.94 8.17
CA PHE A 144 8.39 5.21 7.45
C PHE A 144 7.27 4.32 7.97
N HIS A 145 6.11 4.91 8.22
CA HIS A 145 4.92 4.13 8.49
C HIS A 145 4.44 3.43 7.20
N GLN A 146 3.87 2.22 7.33
CA GLN A 146 3.43 1.42 6.17
C GLN A 146 2.37 2.10 5.30
N ARG A 147 1.64 3.09 5.85
CA ARG A 147 0.61 3.87 5.15
C ARG A 147 1.10 5.19 4.56
N SER A 148 2.31 5.63 4.91
CA SER A 148 2.94 6.83 4.32
C SER A 148 2.87 6.77 2.79
N ARG A 149 2.63 7.90 2.15
CA ARG A 149 2.62 8.00 0.69
C ARG A 149 3.63 9.07 0.28
N VAL A 150 4.64 8.67 -0.47
CA VAL A 150 5.58 9.60 -1.08
C VAL A 150 5.33 9.53 -2.58
N ALA A 151 5.17 10.68 -3.22
CA ALA A 151 5.04 10.81 -4.65
C ALA A 151 6.11 11.79 -5.18
N GLU A 152 6.29 11.84 -6.50
CA GLU A 152 7.28 12.71 -7.14
C GLU A 152 8.71 12.51 -6.58
N PHE A 153 9.10 11.24 -6.43
CA PHE A 153 10.26 10.79 -5.65
C PHE A 153 11.56 11.56 -5.92
N ASP A 154 11.90 11.85 -7.18
CA ASP A 154 13.15 12.57 -7.54
C ASP A 154 13.24 13.99 -6.95
N LEU A 155 12.11 14.58 -6.56
CA LEU A 155 12.03 15.91 -5.95
C LEU A 155 11.96 15.86 -4.42
N VAL A 156 11.93 14.68 -3.82
CA VAL A 156 11.83 14.49 -2.37
C VAL A 156 13.19 14.07 -1.81
N SER A 157 13.70 14.88 -0.88
CA SER A 157 14.92 14.58 -0.12
C SER A 157 14.59 14.39 1.35
N ILE A 158 14.95 13.24 1.89
CA ILE A 158 14.64 12.83 3.26
C ILE A 158 15.95 12.65 4.02
N GLY A 159 16.16 13.48 5.04
CA GLY A 159 17.34 13.47 5.87
C GLY A 159 17.50 12.20 6.72
N GLU A 160 18.70 12.03 7.26
CA GLU A 160 19.03 10.93 8.17
C GLU A 160 18.15 10.94 9.42
N GLY A 161 17.69 9.76 9.87
CA GLY A 161 16.89 9.60 11.08
C GLY A 161 15.52 10.30 11.05
N CYS A 162 15.05 10.71 9.86
CA CYS A 162 13.73 11.31 9.68
C CYS A 162 12.63 10.28 9.98
N LEU A 163 11.60 10.71 10.72
CA LEU A 163 10.47 9.88 11.12
C LEU A 163 9.23 10.35 10.35
N VAL A 164 8.70 9.49 9.49
CA VAL A 164 7.53 9.79 8.67
C VAL A 164 6.40 8.83 9.02
N ASP A 165 5.34 9.33 9.64
CA ASP A 165 4.18 8.53 10.03
C ASP A 165 3.18 8.35 8.86
N ASP A 166 1.87 8.24 9.11
CA ASP A 166 0.81 8.25 8.08
C ASP A 166 0.66 9.63 7.42
N VAL A 167 1.65 9.98 6.60
CA VAL A 167 1.81 11.29 5.94
C VAL A 167 1.84 11.11 4.43
N ALA A 168 1.23 12.07 3.72
CA ALA A 168 1.34 12.20 2.28
C ALA A 168 2.38 13.28 1.94
N VAL A 169 3.55 12.87 1.47
CA VAL A 169 4.61 13.76 0.99
C VAL A 169 4.48 13.87 -0.53
N ARG A 170 4.05 15.04 -1.00
CA ARG A 170 3.84 15.31 -2.42
C ARG A 170 4.55 16.59 -2.84
N ALA A 171 5.34 16.52 -3.90
CA ALA A 171 6.07 17.66 -4.45
C ALA A 171 5.27 18.36 -5.56
N PHE A 172 3.94 18.27 -5.52
CA PHE A 172 3.01 18.67 -6.57
C PHE A 172 1.90 19.59 -6.04
N CYS A 173 1.69 20.73 -6.70
CA CYS A 173 0.52 21.60 -6.49
C CYS A 173 -0.21 21.82 -7.82
N LEU A 174 -1.52 22.06 -7.75
CA LEU A 174 -2.32 22.53 -8.87
C LEU A 174 -2.81 23.94 -8.59
N GLU A 175 -2.31 24.90 -9.37
CA GLU A 175 -2.67 26.31 -9.26
C GLU A 175 -3.05 26.86 -10.65
N GLY A 176 -4.26 27.40 -10.78
CA GLY A 176 -4.68 28.12 -11.99
C GLY A 176 -4.48 27.34 -13.30
N ALA A 177 -4.86 26.06 -13.32
CA ALA A 177 -4.66 25.13 -14.45
C ALA A 177 -3.20 24.92 -14.87
N LYS A 178 -2.28 25.06 -13.91
CA LYS A 178 -0.88 24.68 -14.03
C LYS A 178 -0.53 23.71 -12.90
N MET A 179 0.27 22.71 -13.23
CA MET A 179 0.93 21.82 -12.30
C MET A 179 2.28 22.43 -11.97
N SER A 180 2.50 22.80 -10.71
CA SER A 180 3.81 23.20 -10.21
C SER A 180 4.45 22.03 -9.44
N LEU A 181 5.68 21.73 -9.80
CA LEU A 181 6.51 20.72 -9.16
C LEU A 181 7.67 21.42 -8.48
N HIS A 182 7.78 21.27 -7.16
CA HIS A 182 8.78 21.95 -6.34
C HIS A 182 9.44 20.98 -5.37
N ARG A 183 10.75 21.08 -5.21
CA ARG A 183 11.51 20.18 -4.33
C ARG A 183 11.03 20.26 -2.89
N VAL A 184 10.95 19.11 -2.25
CA VAL A 184 10.59 18.98 -0.83
C VAL A 184 11.79 18.44 -0.09
N HIS A 185 12.22 19.17 0.94
CA HIS A 185 13.38 18.80 1.74
C HIS A 185 12.94 18.57 3.19
N LEU A 186 13.11 17.34 3.67
CA LEU A 186 12.89 16.97 5.06
C LEU A 186 14.25 16.91 5.77
N GLY A 187 14.49 17.79 6.72
CA GLY A 187 15.73 17.87 7.48
C GLY A 187 16.03 16.60 8.27
N ALA A 188 17.31 16.40 8.62
CA ALA A 188 17.74 15.30 9.47
C ALA A 188 17.02 15.31 10.83
N ARG A 189 16.65 14.13 11.32
CA ARG A 189 15.94 13.89 12.59
C ARG A 189 14.59 14.61 12.75
N SER A 190 14.05 15.17 11.66
CA SER A 190 12.68 15.72 11.65
C SER A 190 11.65 14.61 11.89
N CYS A 191 10.53 14.94 12.52
CA CYS A 191 9.38 14.03 12.64
C CYS A 191 8.16 14.67 11.98
N LEU A 192 7.48 13.88 11.14
CA LEU A 192 6.16 14.18 10.60
C LEU A 192 5.15 13.24 11.25
N CYS A 193 4.29 13.78 12.13
CA CYS A 193 3.25 13.01 12.79
C CYS A 193 2.11 12.61 11.84
N THR A 194 1.16 11.84 12.38
CA THR A 194 0.02 11.32 11.63
C THR A 194 -0.81 12.42 10.94
N LYS A 195 -1.13 12.21 9.66
CA LYS A 195 -1.95 13.10 8.82
C LYS A 195 -1.40 14.52 8.61
N VAL A 196 -0.09 14.71 8.74
CA VAL A 196 0.54 15.96 8.29
C VAL A 196 0.42 16.10 6.77
N SER A 197 0.17 17.31 6.29
CA SER A 197 0.21 17.65 4.86
C SER A 197 1.49 18.40 4.54
N VAL A 198 2.28 17.85 3.61
CA VAL A 198 3.51 18.49 3.14
C VAL A 198 3.23 19.20 1.83
N ALA A 199 3.40 20.51 1.84
CA ALA A 199 3.25 21.36 0.68
C ALA A 199 4.46 21.25 -0.27
N PRO A 200 4.26 21.46 -1.58
CA PRO A 200 5.37 21.52 -2.54
C PRO A 200 6.28 22.70 -2.23
N GLY A 201 7.59 22.51 -2.37
CA GLY A 201 8.57 23.54 -2.01
C GLY A 201 8.87 23.61 -0.51
N ALA A 202 8.21 22.80 0.33
CA ALA A 202 8.46 22.83 1.77
C ALA A 202 9.87 22.35 2.12
N SER A 203 10.56 23.14 2.94
CA SER A 203 11.82 22.79 3.59
C SER A 203 11.59 22.68 5.09
N VAL A 204 11.50 21.45 5.60
CA VAL A 204 11.37 21.19 7.03
C VAL A 204 12.76 21.25 7.67
N PRO A 205 12.99 22.12 8.67
CA PRO A 205 14.29 22.24 9.34
C PRO A 205 14.74 20.94 10.01
N ARG A 206 16.04 20.85 10.31
CA ARG A 206 16.59 19.73 11.08
C ARG A 206 15.96 19.70 12.48
N GLY A 207 15.58 18.52 12.96
CA GLY A 207 14.98 18.32 14.28
C GLY A 207 13.51 18.79 14.42
N ALA A 208 12.94 19.49 13.45
CA ALA A 208 11.57 19.98 13.54
C ALA A 208 10.55 18.83 13.65
N CYS A 209 9.54 19.01 14.51
CA CYS A 209 8.53 18.00 14.81
C CYS A 209 7.11 18.51 14.52
N LEU A 210 6.55 18.08 13.39
CA LEU A 210 5.22 18.51 12.95
C LEU A 210 4.15 17.70 13.68
N GLY A 211 3.27 18.41 14.38
CA GLY A 211 2.17 17.81 15.13
C GLY A 211 1.14 17.11 14.25
N PRO A 212 0.29 16.24 14.82
CA PRO A 212 -0.76 15.57 14.05
C PRO A 212 -1.68 16.58 13.35
N LEU A 213 -2.13 16.27 12.13
CA LEU A 213 -3.04 17.11 11.34
C LEU A 213 -2.50 18.52 10.99
N SER A 214 -1.21 18.78 11.19
CA SER A 214 -0.62 20.07 10.84
C SER A 214 -0.23 20.15 9.35
N SER A 215 0.06 21.36 8.90
CA SER A 215 0.54 21.64 7.53
C SER A 215 1.90 22.30 7.58
N THR A 216 2.76 22.01 6.61
CA THR A 216 4.08 22.68 6.50
C THR A 216 3.97 24.19 6.29
N TYR A 217 2.83 24.71 5.81
CA TYR A 217 2.62 26.15 5.69
C TYR A 217 2.70 26.88 7.05
N GLY A 218 2.25 26.25 8.15
CA GLY A 218 2.29 26.85 9.49
C GLY A 218 3.65 26.80 10.17
N VAL A 219 4.54 25.94 9.67
CA VAL A 219 5.87 25.66 10.28
C VAL A 219 6.91 26.68 9.82
N LEU A 220 6.69 27.30 8.66
CA LEU A 220 7.52 28.42 8.21
C LEU A 220 7.37 29.64 9.12
N THR A 221 6.32 29.69 9.95
CA THR A 221 5.94 30.83 10.78
C THR A 221 6.13 30.60 12.29
N GLU A 222 6.02 29.36 12.78
CA GLU A 222 6.22 29.02 14.19
C GLU A 222 7.11 27.78 14.36
N GLU A 223 8.04 27.83 15.31
CA GLU A 223 8.86 26.67 15.68
C GLU A 223 7.96 25.56 16.22
N ALA A 224 7.85 24.46 15.47
CA ALA A 224 6.99 23.36 15.86
C ALA A 224 7.51 22.73 17.18
N PRO A 225 6.70 22.69 18.26
CA PRO A 225 7.19 22.32 19.57
C PRO A 225 7.67 20.87 19.62
N GLU A 226 8.81 20.64 20.27
CA GLU A 226 9.43 19.30 20.38
C GLU A 226 8.51 18.28 21.08
N SER A 227 7.57 18.76 21.91
CA SER A 227 6.53 17.94 22.55
C SER A 227 5.72 17.11 21.55
N ASN A 228 5.59 17.56 20.30
CA ASN A 228 4.88 16.84 19.24
C ASN A 228 5.50 15.48 18.92
N ARG A 229 6.79 15.29 19.19
CA ARG A 229 7.50 14.02 18.93
C ARG A 229 6.88 12.83 19.67
N ARG A 230 6.17 13.07 20.78
CA ARG A 230 5.44 12.06 21.55
C ARG A 230 4.27 11.44 20.77
N TYR A 231 3.72 12.15 19.78
CA TYR A 231 2.64 11.64 18.92
C TYR A 231 3.17 10.85 17.71
N CYS A 232 4.48 10.88 17.46
CA CYS A 232 5.12 10.23 16.34
C CYS A 232 5.21 8.73 16.63
N THR A 233 4.38 7.88 15.99
CA THR A 233 4.41 6.44 16.28
C THR A 233 5.75 5.79 15.91
N GLN A 234 6.43 6.35 14.90
CA GLN A 234 7.77 5.95 14.48
C GLN A 234 8.88 6.37 15.45
N ALA A 235 8.59 7.19 16.47
CA ALA A 235 9.56 7.52 17.52
C ALA A 235 9.58 6.45 18.63
N PHE A 236 8.54 5.63 18.76
CA PHE A 236 8.51 4.61 19.80
C PHE A 236 9.56 3.52 19.56
N PRO A 237 10.25 3.08 20.63
CA PRO A 237 11.15 1.95 20.54
C PRO A 237 10.35 0.71 20.17
N ASP A 238 10.84 -0.03 19.19
CA ASP A 238 10.21 -1.28 18.83
C ASP A 238 10.39 -2.29 19.99
N PRO A 239 9.37 -3.10 20.32
CA PRO A 239 9.43 -4.02 21.47
C PRO A 239 10.58 -5.04 21.31
N PRO A 240 11.09 -5.68 22.37
CA PRO A 240 12.18 -6.65 22.18
C PRO A 240 11.70 -7.85 21.34
N LEU A 241 12.66 -8.56 20.74
CA LEU A 241 12.42 -9.65 19.77
C LEU A 241 11.39 -10.70 20.24
N PRO A 242 11.42 -11.26 21.48
CA PRO A 242 10.47 -12.31 21.87
C PRO A 242 9.02 -11.82 21.86
N TRP A 243 8.76 -10.60 22.34
CA TRP A 243 7.42 -9.99 22.31
C TRP A 243 6.95 -9.72 20.88
N ARG A 244 7.86 -9.35 19.97
CA ARG A 244 7.54 -9.26 18.53
C ARG A 244 7.13 -10.61 17.98
N LEU A 245 7.92 -11.66 18.19
CA LEU A 245 7.65 -13.00 17.65
C LEU A 245 6.31 -13.54 18.18
N LEU A 246 6.07 -13.44 19.48
CA LEU A 246 4.80 -13.82 20.09
C LEU A 246 3.63 -13.06 19.46
N GLY A 247 3.76 -11.74 19.29
CA GLY A 247 2.75 -10.92 18.61
C GLY A 247 2.47 -11.39 17.17
N HIS A 248 3.50 -11.72 16.39
CA HIS A 248 3.34 -12.24 15.03
C HIS A 248 2.67 -13.61 15.01
N ILE A 249 2.99 -14.51 15.95
CA ILE A 249 2.33 -15.83 16.09
C ILE A 249 0.84 -15.65 16.39
N ILE A 250 0.49 -14.80 17.36
CA ILE A 250 -0.91 -14.53 17.72
C ILE A 250 -1.66 -13.95 16.51
N LEU A 251 -1.07 -12.98 15.80
CA LEU A 251 -1.67 -12.40 14.60
C LEU A 251 -1.83 -13.43 13.48
N LEU A 252 -0.88 -14.34 13.30
CA LEU A 252 -0.93 -15.42 12.31
C LEU A 252 -2.02 -16.44 12.64
N LEU A 253 -2.16 -16.83 13.92
CA LEU A 253 -3.25 -17.69 14.38
C LEU A 253 -4.62 -17.04 14.18
N CYS A 254 -4.75 -15.76 14.53
CA CYS A 254 -5.99 -15.01 14.29
C CYS A 254 -6.30 -14.93 12.79
N TRP A 255 -5.29 -14.67 11.96
CA TRP A 255 -5.44 -14.66 10.51
C TRP A 255 -5.88 -16.02 9.97
N ALA A 256 -5.26 -17.11 10.41
CA ALA A 256 -5.61 -18.47 9.99
C ALA A 256 -7.05 -18.84 10.40
N ALA A 257 -7.45 -18.53 11.64
CA ALA A 257 -8.83 -18.71 12.11
C ALA A 257 -9.84 -17.93 11.25
N CYS A 258 -9.49 -16.71 10.82
CA CYS A 258 -10.32 -15.92 9.93
C CYS A 258 -10.43 -16.50 8.50
N GLN A 259 -9.48 -17.34 8.06
CA GLN A 259 -9.54 -17.98 6.73
C GLN A 259 -10.32 -19.29 6.74
N ALA A 260 -10.49 -19.94 7.90
CA ALA A 260 -11.14 -21.25 8.00
C ALA A 260 -12.55 -21.32 7.35
N PRO A 261 -13.45 -20.33 7.52
CA PRO A 261 -14.76 -20.34 6.85
C PRO A 261 -14.65 -20.28 5.33
N LEU A 262 -13.67 -19.54 4.79
CA LEU A 262 -13.46 -19.45 3.34
C LEU A 262 -12.90 -20.77 2.80
N LEU A 263 -11.95 -21.38 3.51
CA LEU A 263 -11.40 -22.68 3.14
C LEU A 263 -12.46 -23.78 3.17
N LEU A 264 -13.42 -23.72 4.10
CA LEU A 264 -14.55 -24.65 4.13
C LEU A 264 -15.43 -24.52 2.87
N VAL A 265 -15.81 -23.30 2.49
CA VAL A 265 -16.59 -23.06 1.26
C VAL A 265 -15.82 -23.51 0.01
N LEU A 266 -14.52 -23.22 -0.07
CA LEU A 266 -13.67 -23.69 -1.16
C LEU A 266 -13.58 -25.22 -1.21
N ARG A 267 -13.48 -25.88 -0.05
CA ARG A 267 -13.49 -27.35 0.05
C ARG A 267 -14.80 -27.92 -0.47
N LEU A 268 -15.95 -27.39 -0.04
CA LEU A 268 -17.27 -27.81 -0.52
C LEU A 268 -17.41 -27.63 -2.05
N MET A 269 -16.86 -26.54 -2.59
CA MET A 269 -16.82 -26.31 -4.03
C MET A 269 -15.94 -27.33 -4.77
N CYS A 270 -14.78 -27.69 -4.23
CA CYS A 270 -13.87 -28.67 -4.82
C CYS A 270 -14.41 -30.12 -4.77
N LEU A 271 -15.30 -30.44 -3.82
CA LEU A 271 -15.96 -31.74 -3.71
C LEU A 271 -17.05 -31.96 -4.76
N GLN A 272 -17.55 -30.91 -5.41
CA GLN A 272 -18.55 -31.04 -6.46
C GLN A 272 -17.99 -31.83 -7.66
N PRO A 273 -18.74 -32.81 -8.19
CA PRO A 273 -18.28 -33.68 -9.26
C PRO A 273 -17.92 -32.85 -10.50
N TRP A 274 -16.92 -33.34 -11.25
CA TRP A 274 -16.53 -32.75 -12.52
C TRP A 274 -16.45 -33.86 -13.56
N TYR A 275 -16.93 -33.57 -14.77
CA TYR A 275 -17.05 -34.54 -15.86
C TYR A 275 -15.70 -35.16 -16.24
N ARG A 276 -14.57 -34.45 -16.07
CA ARG A 276 -13.22 -34.99 -16.28
C ARG A 276 -12.47 -35.23 -14.97
N PRO A 277 -11.62 -36.28 -14.90
CA PRO A 277 -10.77 -36.51 -13.74
C PRO A 277 -9.65 -35.48 -13.61
N VAL A 278 -9.09 -34.99 -14.73
CA VAL A 278 -7.96 -34.05 -14.77
C VAL A 278 -8.30 -32.81 -15.61
N LEU A 279 -7.87 -31.65 -15.15
CA LEU A 279 -7.93 -30.38 -15.91
C LEU A 279 -6.64 -30.26 -16.73
N SER A 280 -6.70 -30.46 -18.05
CA SER A 280 -5.52 -30.46 -18.92
C SER A 280 -5.31 -29.15 -19.69
N GLY A 281 -6.35 -28.32 -19.84
CA GLY A 281 -6.30 -27.10 -20.64
C GLY A 281 -6.94 -25.88 -19.98
N TYR A 282 -6.59 -24.69 -20.48
CA TYR A 282 -7.18 -23.41 -20.05
C TYR A 282 -8.69 -23.37 -20.27
N SER A 283 -9.19 -23.95 -21.36
CA SER A 283 -10.63 -24.09 -21.64
C SER A 283 -11.35 -24.87 -20.56
N ASP A 284 -10.74 -25.95 -20.06
CA ASP A 284 -11.34 -26.82 -19.05
C ASP A 284 -11.40 -26.12 -17.71
N VAL A 285 -10.36 -25.34 -17.36
CA VAL A 285 -10.37 -24.49 -16.17
C VAL A 285 -11.44 -23.40 -16.27
N LEU A 286 -11.55 -22.74 -17.43
CA LEU A 286 -12.59 -21.74 -17.67
C LEU A 286 -13.99 -22.34 -17.51
N LEU A 287 -14.25 -23.47 -18.17
CA LEU A 287 -15.53 -24.18 -18.09
C LEU A 287 -15.82 -24.64 -16.67
N TRP A 288 -14.82 -25.16 -15.96
CA TRP A 288 -14.94 -25.52 -14.55
C TRP A 288 -15.39 -24.30 -13.75
N PHE A 289 -14.74 -23.15 -13.89
CA PHE A 289 -15.13 -21.93 -13.18
C PHE A 289 -16.51 -21.40 -13.59
N LEU A 290 -16.95 -21.60 -14.82
CA LEU A 290 -18.21 -21.07 -15.36
C LEU A 290 -19.45 -21.93 -15.08
N THR A 291 -19.29 -23.11 -14.47
CA THR A 291 -20.44 -23.98 -14.16
C THR A 291 -21.43 -23.32 -13.19
N PRO A 292 -22.75 -23.41 -13.46
CA PRO A 292 -23.77 -22.68 -12.69
C PRO A 292 -23.80 -23.07 -11.21
N GLU A 293 -23.57 -24.36 -10.91
CA GLU A 293 -23.46 -24.86 -9.53
C GLU A 293 -22.34 -24.16 -8.75
N ARG A 294 -21.19 -23.89 -9.40
CA ARG A 294 -20.03 -23.23 -8.79
C ARG A 294 -20.20 -21.71 -8.68
N VAL A 295 -21.01 -21.10 -9.55
CA VAL A 295 -21.34 -19.68 -9.45
C VAL A 295 -21.96 -19.34 -8.09
N GLY A 296 -22.83 -20.23 -7.57
CA GLY A 296 -23.39 -20.11 -6.22
C GLY A 296 -22.31 -20.09 -5.13
N TYR A 297 -21.27 -20.92 -5.24
CA TYR A 297 -20.15 -20.93 -4.30
C TYR A 297 -19.30 -19.65 -4.35
N TYR A 298 -19.15 -18.98 -5.50
CA TYR A 298 -18.46 -17.68 -5.54
C TYR A 298 -19.25 -16.58 -4.84
N VAL A 299 -20.57 -16.60 -4.98
CA VAL A 299 -21.45 -15.68 -4.24
C VAL A 299 -21.34 -15.98 -2.75
N ALA A 300 -21.43 -17.25 -2.34
CA ALA A 300 -21.23 -17.67 -0.95
C ALA A 300 -19.86 -17.25 -0.42
N LEU A 301 -18.78 -17.42 -1.18
CA LEU A 301 -17.43 -17.01 -0.80
C LEU A 301 -17.35 -15.49 -0.58
N ARG A 302 -18.02 -14.69 -1.42
CA ARG A 302 -18.11 -13.22 -1.23
C ARG A 302 -18.92 -12.86 0.01
N VAL A 303 -20.05 -13.52 0.25
CA VAL A 303 -20.91 -13.29 1.42
C VAL A 303 -20.19 -13.68 2.71
N VAL A 304 -19.57 -14.85 2.77
CA VAL A 304 -18.78 -15.32 3.93
C VAL A 304 -17.62 -14.37 4.21
N ARG A 305 -16.92 -13.93 3.16
CA ARG A 305 -15.83 -12.94 3.30
C ARG A 305 -16.33 -11.59 3.82
N ALA A 306 -17.50 -11.14 3.39
CA ALA A 306 -18.05 -9.84 3.77
C ALA A 306 -18.70 -9.86 5.17
N CYS A 307 -19.37 -10.95 5.54
CA CYS A 307 -20.19 -11.02 6.75
C CYS A 307 -19.55 -11.84 7.87
N VAL A 308 -19.02 -13.03 7.57
CA VAL A 308 -18.53 -13.98 8.59
C VAL A 308 -17.10 -13.63 9.01
N GLN A 309 -16.21 -13.36 8.05
CA GLN A 309 -14.82 -13.03 8.34
C GLN A 309 -14.63 -11.86 9.33
N PRO A 310 -15.34 -10.72 9.23
CA PRO A 310 -15.18 -9.64 10.21
C PRO A 310 -15.68 -10.02 11.60
N ILE A 311 -16.74 -10.83 11.71
CA ILE A 311 -17.25 -11.35 12.99
C ILE A 311 -16.20 -12.24 13.64
N VAL A 312 -15.64 -13.21 12.90
CA VAL A 312 -14.57 -14.08 13.41
C VAL A 312 -13.36 -13.25 13.84
N ARG A 313 -12.96 -12.25 13.05
CA ARG A 313 -11.85 -11.35 13.40
C ARG A 313 -12.11 -10.57 14.69
N LEU A 314 -13.34 -10.09 14.89
CA LEU A 314 -13.74 -9.41 16.11
C LEU A 314 -13.67 -10.37 17.31
N LEU A 315 -14.20 -11.58 17.17
CA LEU A 315 -14.15 -12.62 18.22
C LEU A 315 -12.71 -12.99 18.58
N CYS A 316 -11.84 -13.19 17.59
CA CYS A 316 -10.41 -13.42 17.83
C CYS A 316 -9.77 -12.23 18.56
N GLY A 317 -10.08 -10.99 18.16
CA GLY A 317 -9.58 -9.79 18.84
C GLY A 317 -10.04 -9.67 20.28
N VAL A 318 -11.31 -9.99 20.57
CA VAL A 318 -11.85 -10.04 21.94
C VAL A 318 -11.19 -11.14 22.76
N ALA A 319 -10.98 -12.33 22.17
CA ALA A 319 -10.29 -13.44 22.82
C ALA A 319 -8.85 -13.08 23.18
N VAL A 320 -8.08 -12.51 22.25
CA VAL A 320 -6.70 -12.06 22.51
C VAL A 320 -6.67 -10.98 23.59
N LYS A 321 -7.58 -10.00 23.54
CA LYS A 321 -7.69 -8.97 24.58
C LYS A 321 -7.94 -9.59 25.95
N ARG A 322 -8.89 -10.53 26.06
CA ARG A 322 -9.28 -11.15 27.33
C ARG A 322 -8.23 -12.10 27.89
N LEU A 323 -7.59 -12.89 27.04
CA LEU A 323 -6.65 -13.95 27.45
C LEU A 323 -5.22 -13.44 27.64
N VAL A 324 -4.76 -12.51 26.78
CA VAL A 324 -3.34 -12.10 26.74
C VAL A 324 -3.13 -10.72 27.36
N VAL A 325 -3.98 -9.74 27.07
CA VAL A 325 -3.76 -8.33 27.47
C VAL A 325 -4.37 -8.01 28.84
N GLY A 326 -5.50 -8.63 29.17
CA GLY A 326 -6.24 -8.33 30.40
C GLY A 326 -6.94 -6.96 30.37
N ARG A 327 -7.25 -6.41 31.55
CA ARG A 327 -7.91 -5.10 31.68
C ARG A 327 -6.87 -3.99 31.69
N PHE A 328 -7.00 -3.01 30.79
CA PHE A 328 -6.18 -1.79 30.83
C PHE A 328 -6.45 -1.03 32.13
N ARG A 329 -5.38 -0.75 32.90
CA ARG A 329 -5.44 0.18 34.02
C ARG A 329 -5.05 1.58 33.54
N PRO A 330 -5.73 2.65 34.00
CA PRO A 330 -5.35 4.00 33.63
C PRO A 330 -3.93 4.30 34.14
N GLY A 331 -3.05 4.71 33.24
CA GLY A 331 -1.72 5.22 33.61
C GLY A 331 -1.80 6.64 34.18
N PRO A 332 -0.83 7.05 35.01
CA PRO A 332 -0.82 8.39 35.60
C PRO A 332 -0.76 9.47 34.49
N ARG A 333 -1.66 10.47 34.58
CA ARG A 333 -1.64 11.66 33.73
C ARG A 333 -0.62 12.66 34.27
N GLY A 334 0.63 12.50 33.88
CA GLY A 334 1.69 13.47 34.21
C GLY A 334 3.05 12.98 33.78
N GLY A 335 3.72 13.74 32.90
CA GLY A 335 5.11 13.48 32.56
C GLY A 335 6.00 13.75 33.77
N GLY A 336 6.76 12.74 34.18
CA GLY A 336 7.91 12.87 35.05
C GLY A 336 8.85 11.73 34.69
N GLY A 337 10.04 12.06 34.19
CA GLY A 337 11.08 11.07 33.95
C GLY A 337 11.35 10.28 35.22
N GLY A 338 11.36 8.96 35.12
CA GLY A 338 11.64 8.08 36.24
C GLY A 338 11.44 6.65 35.80
N GLY A 339 12.54 5.92 35.66
CA GLY A 339 12.59 4.56 35.16
C GLY A 339 11.68 3.61 35.93
N GLY A 340 11.12 2.66 35.20
CA GLY A 340 10.31 1.57 35.72
C GLY A 340 10.02 0.59 34.60
N LEU A 341 11.06 -0.12 34.17
CA LEU A 341 10.93 -1.37 33.42
C LEU A 341 10.18 -2.36 34.31
N LEU A 342 8.98 -2.77 33.88
CA LEU A 342 8.38 -4.06 34.19
C LEU A 342 7.81 -4.64 32.90
#